data_AF-A0A7V5RMA5-F1
#
_entry.id   AF-A0A7V5RMA5-F1
#
_cell.length_a   1.000
_cell.length_b   1.000
_cell.length_c   1.000
_cell.angle_alpha   90.00
_cell.angle_beta   90.00
_cell.angle_gamma   90.00
#
_symmetry.space_group_name_H-M   'P 1'
#
loop_
_entity.id
_entity.type
_entity.pdbx_description
1 polymer ?
#
loop_
_entity_poly.entity_id
_entity_poly.type
_entity_poly.pdbx_seq_one_letter_code
_entity_poly.pdbx_strand_id
1 'polypeptide(L)'
;NRGQPLLLRNDTATGNHALTVLLAGSSAVCFGAKIEARVKDKVQVFWYGSDVTFLGMHAPEAVFGLGAKTSADEIKVTWADGKTTSIQDVPAGRLVVRYPAE
;
A
#
# COMPACT_ATOMS: atom_id res chain seq x y z
N ASN A 1 -5.68 4.08 30.23
CA ASN A 1 -4.26 4.41 30.00
C ASN A 1 -4.06 5.91 30.19
N ARG A 2 -3.38 6.34 31.27
CA ARG A 2 -3.21 7.76 31.68
C ARG A 2 -1.74 8.25 31.61
N GLY A 3 -0.92 7.61 30.76
CA GLY A 3 0.47 8.02 30.53
C GLY A 3 0.58 9.11 29.46
N GLN A 4 1.72 9.81 29.42
CA GLN A 4 2.00 10.75 28.33
C GLN A 4 2.16 9.99 27.01
N PRO A 5 1.58 10.48 25.90
CA PRO A 5 1.78 9.87 24.59
C PRO A 5 3.25 10.00 24.17
N LEU A 6 3.85 8.90 23.73
CA LEU A 6 5.15 8.90 23.08
C LEU A 6 4.96 8.87 21.56
N LEU A 7 5.64 9.77 20.85
CA LEU A 7 5.82 9.66 19.41
C LEU A 7 7.10 8.90 19.13
N LEU A 8 6.95 7.71 18.53
CA LEU A 8 8.08 6.92 18.06
C LEU A 8 8.27 7.20 16.57
N ARG A 9 9.44 7.73 16.20
CA ARG A 9 9.85 7.93 14.81
C ARG A 9 10.98 6.97 14.48
N ASN A 10 10.77 6.17 13.44
CA ASN A 10 11.83 5.33 12.90
C ASN A 10 12.71 6.17 11.97
N ASP A 11 13.88 6.59 12.46
CA ASP A 11 14.93 7.18 11.63
C ASP A 11 15.92 6.09 11.25
N THR A 12 15.93 5.69 9.98
CA THR A 12 16.86 4.66 9.47
C THR A 12 17.72 5.25 8.36
N ALA A 13 19.03 5.35 8.61
CA ALA A 13 19.99 5.73 7.58
C ALA A 13 20.24 4.53 6.66
N THR A 14 19.60 4.51 5.50
CA THR A 14 19.74 3.45 4.50
C THR A 14 19.61 4.02 3.09
N GLY A 15 20.28 3.39 2.12
CA GLY A 15 20.06 3.64 0.69
C GLY A 15 18.83 2.91 0.13
N ASN A 16 18.06 2.25 1.00
CA ASN A 16 16.83 1.57 0.60
C ASN A 16 15.65 2.54 0.57
N HIS A 17 14.69 2.25 -0.30
CA HIS A 17 13.46 3.01 -0.46
C HIS A 17 12.23 2.14 -0.20
N ALA A 18 11.12 2.79 0.06
CA ALA A 18 9.81 2.17 0.23
C ALA A 18 8.74 2.97 -0.52
N LEU A 19 7.65 2.30 -0.84
CA LEU A 19 6.45 2.90 -1.41
C LEU A 19 5.25 2.51 -0.55
N THR A 20 4.58 3.52 0.00
CA THR A 20 3.30 3.38 0.68
C THR A 20 2.16 3.63 -0.29
N VAL A 21 1.30 2.64 -0.48
CA VAL A 21 0.10 2.74 -1.31
C VAL A 21 -1.12 2.86 -0.41
N LEU A 22 -2.00 3.81 -0.74
CA LEU A 22 -3.29 4.00 -0.09
C LEU A 22 -4.41 3.92 -1.11
N LEU A 23 -5.47 3.22 -0.76
CA LEU A 23 -6.66 3.10 -1.59
C LEU A 23 -7.68 4.19 -1.22
N ALA A 24 -8.17 4.89 -2.22
CA ALA A 24 -9.20 5.92 -2.09
C ALA A 24 -10.45 5.50 -2.86
N GLY A 25 -11.46 5.05 -2.12
CA GLY A 25 -12.75 4.56 -2.63
C GLY A 25 -13.69 4.27 -1.46
N SER A 26 -14.88 3.76 -1.76
CA SER A 26 -15.76 3.25 -0.70
C SER A 26 -15.14 2.02 -0.03
N SER A 27 -15.47 1.79 1.24
CA SER A 27 -14.97 0.60 1.95
C SER A 27 -15.31 -0.71 1.20
N ALA A 28 -16.49 -0.77 0.56
CA ALA A 28 -16.93 -1.94 -0.18
C ALA A 28 -16.03 -2.30 -1.38
N VAL A 29 -15.42 -1.32 -2.04
CA VAL A 29 -14.50 -1.58 -3.17
C VAL A 29 -13.04 -1.75 -2.73
N CYS A 30 -12.66 -1.15 -1.59
CA CYS A 30 -11.32 -1.24 -1.04
C CYS A 30 -11.06 -2.53 -0.26
N PHE A 31 -12.00 -2.98 0.58
CA PHE A 31 -11.83 -4.23 1.36
C PHE A 31 -11.86 -5.45 0.44
N GLY A 32 -10.80 -6.27 0.52
CA GLY A 32 -10.57 -7.39 -0.38
C GLY A 32 -9.81 -7.03 -1.65
N ALA A 33 -9.44 -5.75 -1.85
CA ALA A 33 -8.62 -5.36 -2.99
C ALA A 33 -7.22 -5.99 -2.91
N LYS A 34 -6.71 -6.43 -4.06
CA LYS A 34 -5.34 -6.94 -4.24
C LYS A 34 -4.46 -5.82 -4.79
N ILE A 35 -3.39 -5.50 -4.09
CA ILE A 35 -2.38 -4.54 -4.53
C ILE A 35 -1.12 -5.33 -4.90
N GLU A 36 -0.67 -5.19 -6.13
CA GLU A 36 0.55 -5.82 -6.65
C GLU A 36 1.56 -4.73 -6.98
N ALA A 37 2.73 -4.80 -6.35
CA ALA A 37 3.87 -3.92 -6.65
C ALA A 37 4.96 -4.71 -7.36
N ARG A 38 5.20 -4.38 -8.63
CA ARG A 38 6.29 -4.95 -9.42
C ARG A 38 7.54 -4.08 -9.29
N VAL A 39 8.66 -4.72 -8.97
CA VAL A 39 9.99 -4.11 -8.93
C VAL A 39 10.96 -5.08 -9.61
N LYS A 40 11.29 -4.80 -10.86
CA LYS A 40 11.98 -5.68 -11.80
C LYS A 40 11.32 -7.05 -11.92
N ASP A 41 12.03 -8.08 -11.48
CA ASP A 41 11.69 -9.49 -11.50
C ASP A 41 10.86 -9.91 -10.27
N LYS A 42 10.64 -9.00 -9.32
CA LYS A 42 9.90 -9.29 -8.08
C LYS A 42 8.52 -8.67 -8.12
N VAL A 43 7.53 -9.44 -7.66
CA VAL A 43 6.18 -8.96 -7.40
C VAL A 43 5.88 -9.17 -5.93
N GLN A 44 5.53 -8.08 -5.25
CA GLN A 44 5.01 -8.10 -3.88
C GLN A 44 3.50 -7.96 -3.93
N VAL A 45 2.78 -8.69 -3.09
CA VAL A 45 1.31 -8.67 -3.05
C VAL A 45 0.86 -8.28 -1.65
N PHE A 46 -0.09 -7.35 -1.58
CA PHE A 46 -0.78 -6.96 -0.36
C PHE A 46 -2.29 -7.09 -0.59
N TRP A 47 -2.98 -7.80 0.29
CA TRP A 47 -4.44 -7.93 0.27
C TRP A 47 -5.05 -7.04 1.34
N TYR A 48 -5.81 -6.03 0.92
CA TYR A 48 -6.32 -5.01 1.83
C TYR A 48 -7.47 -5.56 2.68
N GLY A 49 -7.30 -5.59 4.01
CA GLY A 49 -8.35 -6.02 4.94
C GLY A 49 -8.50 -7.53 5.12
N SER A 50 -7.61 -8.36 4.53
CA SER A 50 -7.69 -9.83 4.68
C SER A 50 -7.08 -10.37 5.98
N ASP A 51 -6.34 -9.53 6.69
CA ASP A 51 -5.53 -9.83 7.87
C ASP A 51 -6.19 -9.42 9.19
N VAL A 52 -7.40 -8.84 9.13
CA VAL A 52 -8.16 -8.39 10.32
C VAL A 52 -9.27 -9.36 10.71
N THR A 53 -9.49 -9.46 12.01
CA THR A 53 -10.57 -10.24 12.61
C THR A 53 -11.61 -9.31 13.25
N PHE A 54 -12.66 -9.88 13.84
CA PHE A 54 -13.71 -9.10 14.52
C PHE A 54 -13.10 -8.16 15.59
N LEU A 55 -13.37 -6.85 15.46
CA LEU A 55 -12.82 -5.75 16.29
C LEU A 55 -11.29 -5.55 16.17
N GLY A 56 -10.62 -6.25 15.25
CA GLY A 56 -9.23 -5.99 14.88
C GLY A 56 -9.12 -4.97 13.75
N MET A 57 -8.05 -4.18 13.75
CA MET A 57 -7.77 -3.22 12.68
C MET A 57 -6.26 -3.03 12.52
N HIS A 58 -5.81 -2.80 11.28
CA HIS A 58 -4.43 -2.43 10.96
C HIS A 58 -4.39 -1.05 10.28
N ALA A 59 -3.18 -0.55 10.10
CA ALA A 59 -2.92 0.70 9.40
C ALA A 59 -3.31 0.58 7.91
N PRO A 60 -4.07 1.52 7.31
CA PRO A 60 -4.50 1.42 5.91
C PRO A 60 -3.34 1.47 4.89
N GLU A 61 -2.13 1.77 5.34
CA GLU A 61 -0.92 1.81 4.54
C GLU A 61 -0.47 0.42 4.08
N ALA A 62 -0.54 0.16 2.77
CA ALA A 62 0.18 -0.95 2.15
C ALA A 62 1.63 -0.50 1.84
N VAL A 63 2.60 -0.99 2.62
CA VAL A 63 4.02 -0.59 2.48
C VAL A 63 4.80 -1.66 1.72
N PHE A 64 5.41 -1.27 0.60
CA PHE A 64 6.26 -2.11 -0.23
C PHE A 64 7.71 -1.67 -0.14
N GLY A 65 8.62 -2.59 0.17
CA GLY A 65 10.06 -2.32 0.14
C GLY A 65 10.57 -2.35 -1.30
N LEU A 66 11.31 -1.32 -1.73
CA LEU A 66 11.91 -1.24 -3.07
C LEU A 66 13.41 -1.58 -3.07
N GLY A 67 14.03 -1.72 -1.89
CA GLY A 67 15.49 -1.85 -1.78
C GLY A 67 16.19 -0.63 -2.36
N ALA A 68 17.31 -0.82 -3.07
CA ALA A 68 18.05 0.27 -3.70
C ALA A 68 17.35 0.94 -4.91
N LYS A 69 16.11 0.55 -5.24
CA LYS A 69 15.34 1.14 -6.34
C LYS A 69 14.54 2.34 -5.87
N THR A 70 14.56 3.42 -6.65
CA THR A 70 13.84 4.66 -6.36
C THR A 70 12.39 4.66 -6.88
N SER A 71 11.96 3.59 -7.55
CA SER A 71 10.60 3.44 -8.09
C SER A 71 10.20 1.96 -8.19
N ALA A 72 8.89 1.72 -8.20
CA ALA A 72 8.27 0.49 -8.67
C ALA A 72 7.94 0.61 -10.16
N ASP A 73 8.08 -0.49 -10.91
CA ASP A 73 7.78 -0.49 -12.34
C ASP A 73 6.26 -0.40 -12.58
N GLU A 74 5.48 -1.08 -11.73
CA GLU A 74 4.02 -1.09 -11.81
C GLU A 74 3.39 -1.24 -10.42
N ILE A 75 2.38 -0.42 -10.13
CA ILE A 75 1.38 -0.67 -9.09
C ILE A 75 0.07 -1.03 -9.77
N LYS A 76 -0.39 -2.26 -9.56
CA LYS A 76 -1.69 -2.74 -10.01
C LYS A 76 -2.60 -2.98 -8.81
N VAL A 77 -3.76 -2.34 -8.82
CA VAL A 77 -4.84 -2.61 -7.87
C VAL A 77 -5.93 -3.37 -8.61
N THR A 78 -6.29 -4.54 -8.10
CA THR A 78 -7.54 -5.24 -8.45
C THR A 78 -8.52 -5.00 -7.32
N TRP A 79 -9.57 -4.23 -7.59
CA TRP A 79 -10.60 -3.85 -6.63
C TRP A 79 -11.51 -5.04 -6.31
N ALA A 80 -12.29 -4.93 -5.22
CA ALA A 80 -13.16 -6.03 -4.76
C ALA A 80 -14.25 -6.41 -5.77
N ASP A 81 -14.64 -5.48 -6.64
CA ASP A 81 -15.59 -5.69 -7.74
C ASP A 81 -14.93 -6.24 -9.03
N GLY A 82 -13.61 -6.49 -9.01
CA GLY A 82 -12.85 -6.99 -10.14
C GLY A 82 -12.34 -5.92 -11.11
N LYS A 83 -12.71 -4.63 -10.94
CA LYS A 83 -12.10 -3.55 -11.73
C LYS A 83 -10.60 -3.48 -11.43
N THR A 84 -9.83 -2.91 -12.36
CA THR A 84 -8.39 -2.74 -12.18
C THR A 84 -7.93 -1.32 -12.44
N THR A 85 -6.95 -0.88 -11.65
CA THR A 85 -6.19 0.36 -11.87
C THR A 85 -4.72 -0.02 -11.95
N SER A 86 -4.01 0.38 -13.00
CA SER A 86 -2.57 0.19 -13.12
C SER A 86 -1.88 1.54 -13.31
N ILE A 87 -0.76 1.73 -12.61
CA ILE A 87 0.08 2.93 -12.68
C ILE A 87 1.53 2.45 -12.86
N GLN A 88 2.18 2.92 -13.91
CA GLN A 88 3.58 2.58 -14.21
C GLN A 88 4.55 3.59 -13.59
N ASP A 89 5.81 3.19 -13.46
CA ASP A 89 6.94 4.05 -13.07
C ASP A 89 6.69 4.87 -11.80
N VAL A 90 6.17 4.22 -10.76
CA VAL A 90 5.74 4.88 -9.53
C VAL A 90 6.96 5.17 -8.63
N PRO A 91 7.28 6.45 -8.35
CA PRO A 91 8.39 6.78 -7.46
C PRO A 91 8.18 6.26 -6.03
N ALA A 92 9.28 6.04 -5.31
CA ALA A 92 9.28 5.81 -3.88
C ALA A 92 8.56 6.94 -3.12
N GLY A 93 8.05 6.65 -1.92
CA GLY A 93 7.31 7.59 -1.10
C GLY A 93 5.87 7.16 -0.91
N ARG A 94 4.91 8.00 -1.30
CA ARG A 94 3.48 7.76 -1.07
C ARG A 94 2.68 7.90 -2.34
N LEU A 95 1.84 6.92 -2.62
CA LEU A 95 0.89 6.89 -3.73
C LEU A 95 -0.53 6.72 -3.18
N VAL A 96 -1.46 7.53 -3.68
CA VAL A 96 -2.90 7.32 -3.46
C VAL A 96 -3.51 6.82 -4.76
N VAL A 97 -4.00 5.59 -4.76
CA VAL A 97 -4.71 5.00 -5.90
C VAL A 97 -6.21 5.20 -5.68
N ARG A 98 -6.84 5.92 -6.60
CA ARG A 98 -8.28 6.16 -6.57
C ARG A 98 -9.03 5.07 -7.31
N TYR A 99 -10.18 4.68 -6.77
CA TYR A 99 -11.13 3.83 -7.49
C TYR A 99 -11.53 4.52 -8.80
N PRO A 100 -11.52 3.81 -9.94
CA PRO A 100 -11.79 4.41 -11.23
C PRO A 100 -13.22 4.98 -11.28
N ALA A 101 -13.36 6.15 -11.90
CA ALA A 101 -14.68 6.66 -12.26
C ALA A 101 -15.33 5.74 -13.29
N GLU A 102 -16.67 5.72 -13.31
CA GLU A 102 -17.43 5.10 -14.40
C GLU A 102 -17.25 5.84 -15.72
#